data_AF-A0A2G5UGI7-F1
#
_entry.id   AF-A0A2G5UGI7-F1
#
_cell.length_a   1.000
_cell.length_b   1.000
_cell.length_c   1.000
_cell.angle_alpha   90.00
_cell.angle_beta   90.00
_cell.angle_gamma   90.00
#
_symmetry.space_group_name_H-M   'P 1'
#
loop_
_entity.id
_entity.type
_entity.pdbx_description
1 polymer ?
#
loop_
_entity_poly.entity_id
_entity_poly.type
_entity_poly.pdbx_seq_one_letter_code
_entity_poly.pdbx_strand_id
1 'polypeptide(L)'
;MAQDETEFPLHDLDYISLNEVYKSLTLVDIFELSFTNSHVRGTLNKASVPIQSISIRFESGTPLIHLKSGQHEFIWSFGYPEKAEYIGEGHYAIRAFKFQCKRTSSGYHTEHYDVEHAMLAVIRYLVAIFNCSESIISELFIDVGVIEDSRSVCEHFMKFKTVERLAFHQSVDNDRNKLNLAQNFNWILENLKIHELYCGVDLFEQKMVRTPDGEFEIRQLPLRLDKALKLNHFCLKHATWFTSKDLMELYADTAIIGENKLTAEDLNTFLKNWLNSTSNKLCWLEIQFDAADEERKAKITEGLELTLSSYKLINEKFSCPYRRFESSERVPFEFPADTKQITRADGEIGTIAMTSDTFFFHVKNTGPITPPKVPDGVRPPDSIRIVEERMHLVNAERLHHELMYRQFEMDNLQRILNKEQTKSQTEEDDRLRKRHKDLVRHLDKELGKLVAVEVRQRERVEREGQVVEAAMNVAGVLAMNNMH
;
A
#
# COMPACT_ATOMS: atom_id res chain seq x y z
N MET A 1 -41.46 -5.75 -40.04
CA MET A 1 -42.19 -7.01 -39.82
C MET A 1 -41.21 -8.13 -40.14
N ALA A 2 -40.79 -9.02 -39.26
CA ALA A 2 -41.09 -9.25 -37.85
C ALA A 2 -39.76 -9.69 -37.19
N GLN A 3 -39.40 -9.08 -36.06
CA GLN A 3 -38.50 -9.69 -35.08
C GLN A 3 -39.36 -10.69 -34.33
N ASP A 4 -39.10 -11.97 -34.55
CA ASP A 4 -39.54 -13.03 -33.64
C ASP A 4 -38.33 -13.36 -32.77
N GLU A 5 -38.10 -12.52 -31.76
CA GLU A 5 -37.20 -12.86 -30.65
C GLU A 5 -38.00 -13.77 -29.71
N THR A 6 -38.09 -15.04 -30.06
CA THR A 6 -38.65 -16.06 -29.16
C THR A 6 -37.86 -16.03 -27.85
N GLU A 7 -38.50 -15.57 -26.77
CA GLU A 7 -37.95 -15.64 -25.41
C GLU A 7 -37.53 -17.10 -25.13
N PHE A 8 -36.24 -17.32 -24.87
CA PHE A 8 -35.74 -18.64 -24.48
C PHE A 8 -36.09 -18.88 -23.00
N PRO A 9 -36.98 -19.83 -22.67
CA PRO A 9 -37.49 -19.97 -21.32
C PRO A 9 -36.49 -20.75 -20.45
N LEU A 10 -35.41 -20.08 -20.03
CA LEU A 10 -34.40 -20.66 -19.11
C LEU A 10 -35.01 -21.24 -17.84
N HIS A 11 -36.17 -20.76 -17.42
CA HIS A 11 -36.87 -21.23 -16.22
C HIS A 11 -37.62 -22.55 -16.42
N ASP A 12 -37.86 -22.96 -17.67
CA ASP A 12 -38.57 -24.21 -18.00
C ASP A 12 -37.60 -25.38 -18.27
N LEU A 13 -36.30 -25.11 -18.33
CA LEU A 13 -35.28 -26.14 -18.53
C LEU A 13 -35.03 -26.95 -17.26
N ASP A 14 -34.82 -28.25 -17.42
CA ASP A 14 -34.36 -29.10 -16.32
C ASP A 14 -32.91 -28.77 -15.91
N TYR A 15 -32.50 -29.29 -14.75
CA TYR A 15 -31.17 -29.05 -14.20
C TYR A 15 -30.02 -29.48 -15.13
N ILE A 16 -30.17 -30.57 -15.87
CA ILE A 16 -29.12 -31.12 -16.75
C ILE A 16 -28.93 -30.16 -17.93
N SER A 17 -30.02 -29.74 -18.54
CA SER A 17 -30.04 -28.79 -19.65
C SER A 17 -29.47 -27.43 -19.23
N LEU A 18 -29.86 -26.92 -18.05
CA LEU A 18 -29.31 -25.67 -17.51
C LEU A 18 -27.80 -25.76 -17.28
N ASN A 19 -27.32 -26.89 -16.77
CA ASN A 19 -25.90 -27.12 -16.52
C ASN A 19 -25.06 -27.13 -17.81
N GLU A 20 -25.56 -27.74 -18.89
CA GLU A 20 -24.87 -27.68 -20.18
C GLU A 20 -24.85 -26.28 -20.77
N VAL A 21 -25.95 -25.52 -20.63
CA VAL A 21 -25.98 -24.10 -21.02
C VAL A 21 -24.93 -23.31 -20.24
N TYR A 22 -24.89 -23.41 -18.91
CA TYR A 22 -23.98 -22.62 -18.08
C TYR A 22 -22.49 -22.93 -18.33
N LYS A 23 -22.14 -24.15 -18.72
CA LYS A 23 -20.76 -24.50 -19.10
C LYS A 23 -20.27 -23.77 -20.35
N SER A 24 -21.20 -23.35 -21.23
CA SER A 24 -20.87 -22.63 -22.46
C SER A 24 -20.75 -21.11 -22.26
N LEU A 25 -21.13 -20.62 -21.08
CA LEU A 25 -21.20 -19.19 -20.77
C LEU A 25 -19.92 -18.67 -20.12
N THR A 26 -19.61 -17.41 -20.38
CA THR A 26 -18.56 -16.71 -19.63
C THR A 26 -19.03 -16.40 -18.21
N LEU A 27 -18.09 -16.07 -17.31
CA LEU A 27 -18.46 -15.65 -15.96
C LEU A 27 -19.28 -14.35 -15.95
N VAL A 28 -19.09 -13.46 -16.93
CA VAL A 28 -19.89 -12.25 -17.09
C VAL A 28 -21.33 -12.60 -17.46
N ASP A 29 -21.53 -13.52 -18.39
CA ASP A 29 -22.88 -13.97 -18.78
C ASP A 29 -23.62 -14.63 -17.61
N ILE A 30 -22.92 -15.48 -16.83
CA ILE A 30 -23.46 -16.09 -15.61
C ILE A 30 -23.87 -15.02 -14.59
N PHE A 31 -23.03 -13.99 -14.43
CA PHE A 31 -23.34 -12.87 -13.56
C PHE A 31 -24.60 -12.12 -14.03
N GLU A 32 -24.73 -11.79 -15.31
CA GLU A 32 -25.94 -11.12 -15.84
C GLU A 32 -27.20 -11.98 -15.69
N LEU A 33 -27.09 -13.28 -15.99
CA LEU A 33 -28.19 -14.22 -15.81
C LEU A 33 -28.67 -14.30 -14.36
N SER A 34 -27.79 -14.08 -13.38
CA SER A 34 -28.16 -14.10 -11.96
C SER A 34 -29.20 -13.03 -11.57
N PHE A 35 -29.41 -12.00 -12.40
CA PHE A 35 -30.40 -10.95 -12.18
C PHE A 35 -31.75 -11.21 -12.86
N THR A 36 -31.90 -12.28 -13.64
CA THR A 36 -33.14 -12.59 -14.36
C THR A 36 -34.28 -13.00 -13.41
N ASN A 37 -34.12 -14.09 -12.66
CA ASN A 37 -35.06 -14.51 -11.63
C ASN A 37 -34.38 -15.30 -10.49
N SER A 38 -35.10 -15.50 -9.39
CA SER A 38 -34.60 -16.19 -8.20
C SER A 38 -34.38 -17.69 -8.41
N HIS A 39 -35.12 -18.33 -9.31
CA HIS A 39 -34.99 -19.76 -9.63
C HIS A 39 -33.65 -20.03 -10.32
N VAL A 40 -33.37 -19.31 -11.41
CA VAL A 40 -32.10 -19.33 -12.16
C VAL A 40 -30.95 -19.01 -11.20
N ARG A 41 -31.04 -17.93 -10.41
CA ARG A 41 -30.00 -17.61 -9.42
C ARG A 41 -29.71 -18.77 -8.45
N GLY A 42 -30.74 -19.50 -8.03
CA GLY A 42 -30.61 -20.63 -7.11
C GLY A 42 -29.92 -21.86 -7.72
N THR A 43 -29.84 -21.96 -9.05
CA THR A 43 -29.20 -23.10 -9.74
C THR A 43 -27.75 -22.80 -10.16
N LEU A 44 -27.38 -21.53 -10.39
CA LEU A 44 -26.06 -21.14 -10.93
C LEU A 44 -24.88 -21.75 -10.16
N ASN A 45 -24.87 -21.68 -8.83
CA ASN A 45 -23.76 -22.16 -8.00
C ASN A 45 -23.47 -23.66 -8.19
N LYS A 46 -24.50 -24.45 -8.47
CA LYS A 46 -24.37 -25.92 -8.61
C LYS A 46 -23.95 -26.32 -10.03
N ALA A 47 -24.17 -25.44 -10.99
CA ALA A 47 -24.13 -25.74 -12.40
C ALA A 47 -23.14 -24.88 -13.20
N SER A 48 -22.41 -23.96 -12.55
CA SER A 48 -21.41 -23.11 -13.18
C SER A 48 -20.04 -23.77 -13.30
N VAL A 49 -19.20 -23.19 -14.16
CA VAL A 49 -17.76 -23.51 -14.21
C VAL A 49 -17.14 -23.30 -12.81
N PRO A 50 -16.35 -24.26 -12.28
CA PRO A 50 -15.71 -24.12 -10.97
C PRO A 50 -14.70 -22.98 -10.92
N ILE A 51 -14.84 -22.10 -9.93
CA ILE A 51 -13.84 -21.06 -9.67
C ILE A 51 -12.60 -21.73 -9.08
N GLN A 52 -11.44 -21.51 -9.71
CA GLN A 52 -10.16 -22.05 -9.25
C GLN A 52 -9.58 -21.18 -8.15
N SER A 53 -9.55 -19.86 -8.38
CA SER A 53 -8.97 -18.90 -7.45
C SER A 53 -9.73 -17.60 -7.40
N ILE A 54 -9.67 -16.96 -6.24
CA ILE A 54 -10.21 -15.64 -5.97
C ILE A 54 -9.07 -14.76 -5.44
N SER A 55 -8.82 -13.62 -6.09
CA SER A 55 -7.96 -12.55 -5.58
C SER A 55 -8.82 -11.37 -5.14
N ILE A 56 -8.54 -10.85 -3.95
CA ILE A 56 -9.32 -9.79 -3.32
C ILE A 56 -8.35 -8.75 -2.79
N ARG A 57 -8.49 -7.52 -3.27
CA ARG A 57 -7.63 -6.41 -2.89
C ARG A 57 -8.47 -5.25 -2.37
N PHE A 58 -8.43 -5.06 -1.06
CA PHE A 58 -8.97 -3.88 -0.40
C PHE A 58 -7.86 -2.82 -0.34
N GLU A 59 -7.66 -2.07 -1.42
CA GLU A 59 -6.60 -1.06 -1.54
C GLU A 59 -7.17 0.36 -1.70
N SER A 60 -6.46 1.40 -1.28
CA SER A 60 -6.98 2.78 -1.34
C SER A 60 -7.26 3.31 -2.76
N GLY A 61 -6.60 2.77 -3.78
CA GLY A 61 -6.72 3.22 -5.16
C GLY A 61 -7.94 2.65 -5.89
N THR A 62 -7.90 1.35 -6.22
CA THR A 62 -8.99 0.70 -6.97
C THR A 62 -9.22 -0.71 -6.42
N PRO A 63 -9.99 -0.85 -5.33
CA PRO A 63 -10.32 -2.16 -4.78
C PRO A 63 -10.84 -3.12 -5.84
N LEU A 64 -10.43 -4.38 -5.74
CA LEU A 64 -10.58 -5.34 -6.81
C LEU A 64 -11.01 -6.71 -6.29
N ILE A 65 -11.96 -7.31 -6.99
CA ILE A 65 -12.32 -8.72 -6.88
C ILE A 65 -12.01 -9.36 -8.23
N HIS A 66 -11.19 -10.42 -8.23
CA HIS A 66 -10.84 -11.16 -9.44
C HIS A 66 -11.10 -12.64 -9.24
N LEU A 67 -12.00 -13.21 -10.04
CA LEU A 67 -12.27 -14.64 -10.10
C LEU A 67 -11.61 -15.22 -11.34
N LYS A 68 -10.96 -16.39 -11.18
CA LYS A 68 -10.41 -17.16 -12.30
C LYS A 68 -11.01 -18.54 -12.35
N SER A 69 -11.34 -18.98 -13.56
CA SER A 69 -12.00 -20.24 -13.82
C SER A 69 -11.52 -20.82 -15.16
N GLY A 70 -10.44 -21.59 -15.14
CA GLY A 70 -9.93 -22.27 -16.34
C GLY A 70 -9.58 -21.29 -17.46
N GLN A 71 -10.52 -21.06 -18.38
CA GLN A 71 -10.39 -20.15 -19.53
C GLN A 71 -11.09 -18.80 -19.35
N HIS A 72 -11.84 -18.60 -18.26
CA HIS A 72 -12.62 -17.39 -18.04
C HIS A 72 -12.19 -16.65 -16.78
N GLU A 73 -12.39 -15.34 -16.82
CA GLU A 73 -12.06 -14.42 -15.75
C GLU A 73 -13.26 -13.50 -15.48
N PHE A 74 -13.42 -13.10 -14.23
CA PHE A 74 -14.39 -12.09 -13.82
C PHE A 74 -13.72 -11.07 -12.94
N ILE A 75 -13.84 -9.79 -13.29
CA ILE A 75 -13.27 -8.67 -12.57
C ILE A 75 -14.38 -7.75 -12.10
N TRP A 76 -14.37 -7.42 -10.81
CA TRP A 76 -15.14 -6.31 -10.28
C TRP A 76 -14.20 -5.31 -9.61
N SER A 77 -14.14 -4.08 -10.11
CA SER A 77 -13.39 -3.02 -9.45
C SER A 77 -14.27 -1.91 -8.87
N PHE A 78 -13.82 -1.34 -7.76
CA PHE A 78 -14.37 -0.14 -7.15
C PHE A 78 -13.49 1.05 -7.56
N GLY A 79 -13.88 1.70 -8.65
CA GLY A 79 -13.10 2.65 -9.42
C GLY A 79 -13.09 2.25 -10.90
N TYR A 80 -12.79 3.20 -11.78
CA TYR A 80 -12.76 3.03 -13.23
C TYR A 80 -11.30 2.94 -13.71
N PRO A 81 -10.78 1.75 -14.04
CA PRO A 81 -9.41 1.63 -14.53
C PRO A 81 -9.22 2.45 -15.82
N GLU A 82 -8.16 3.28 -15.87
CA GLU A 82 -7.95 4.22 -16.98
C GLU A 82 -7.74 3.52 -18.34
N LYS A 83 -7.16 2.33 -18.33
CA LYS A 83 -6.83 1.54 -19.53
C LYS A 83 -7.92 0.53 -19.93
N ALA A 84 -9.06 0.52 -19.24
CA ALA A 84 -10.14 -0.41 -19.54
C ALA A 84 -10.97 0.05 -20.75
N GLU A 85 -11.27 -0.87 -21.66
CA GLU A 85 -12.19 -0.64 -22.78
C GLU A 85 -13.62 -0.94 -22.37
N TYR A 86 -14.40 0.12 -22.15
CA TYR A 86 -15.80 0.00 -21.73
C TYR A 86 -16.71 -0.27 -22.92
N ILE A 87 -17.43 -1.39 -22.87
CA ILE A 87 -18.32 -1.86 -23.94
C ILE A 87 -19.80 -1.64 -23.62
N GLY A 88 -20.13 -1.18 -22.42
CA GLY A 88 -21.51 -0.90 -22.02
C GLY A 88 -21.64 -0.43 -20.58
N GLU A 89 -22.88 -0.33 -20.12
CA GLU A 89 -23.25 0.04 -18.75
C GLU A 89 -24.27 -0.93 -18.19
N GLY A 90 -24.29 -1.10 -16.86
CA GLY A 90 -25.19 -1.99 -16.15
C GLY A 90 -25.65 -1.39 -14.83
N HIS A 91 -26.85 -1.73 -14.40
CA HIS A 91 -27.43 -1.30 -13.13
C HIS A 91 -27.82 -2.53 -12.31
N TYR A 92 -27.12 -2.75 -11.19
CA TYR A 92 -27.29 -3.96 -10.40
C TYR A 92 -27.66 -3.62 -8.95
N ALA A 93 -28.71 -4.26 -8.44
CA ALA A 93 -29.11 -4.16 -7.04
C ALA A 93 -28.66 -5.42 -6.29
N ILE A 94 -27.66 -5.29 -5.42
CA ILE A 94 -27.15 -6.39 -4.60
C ILE A 94 -27.36 -6.03 -3.13
N ARG A 95 -28.29 -6.75 -2.48
CA ARG A 95 -28.74 -6.46 -1.11
C ARG A 95 -29.27 -5.02 -1.00
N ALA A 96 -28.72 -4.21 -0.08
CA ALA A 96 -29.11 -2.82 0.11
C ALA A 96 -28.39 -1.85 -0.84
N PHE A 97 -27.41 -2.33 -1.60
CA PHE A 97 -26.57 -1.49 -2.46
C PHE A 97 -27.07 -1.52 -3.91
N LYS A 98 -26.98 -0.36 -4.55
CA LYS A 98 -27.27 -0.18 -5.97
C LYS A 98 -25.98 0.28 -6.65
N PHE A 99 -25.60 -0.43 -7.70
CA PHE A 99 -24.38 -0.18 -8.43
C PHE A 99 -24.72 0.29 -9.83
N GLN A 100 -24.21 1.47 -10.18
CA GLN A 100 -24.07 1.88 -11.57
C GLN A 100 -22.69 1.45 -12.03
N CYS A 101 -22.65 0.57 -13.02
CA CYS A 101 -21.44 -0.09 -13.47
C CYS A 101 -21.15 0.25 -14.92
N LYS A 102 -19.87 0.43 -15.25
CA LYS A 102 -19.39 0.29 -16.62
C LYS A 102 -18.93 -1.14 -16.84
N ARG A 103 -19.29 -1.72 -17.99
CA ARG A 103 -18.98 -3.10 -18.37
C ARG A 103 -17.75 -3.14 -19.26
N THR A 104 -16.89 -4.12 -19.02
CA THR A 104 -15.82 -4.57 -19.92
C THR A 104 -16.11 -6.00 -20.39
N SER A 105 -15.26 -6.56 -21.24
CA SER A 105 -15.37 -7.97 -21.64
C SER A 105 -15.17 -8.95 -20.49
N SER A 106 -14.46 -8.54 -19.43
CA SER A 106 -14.10 -9.37 -18.28
C SER A 106 -14.83 -9.00 -16.99
N GLY A 107 -15.70 -7.99 -16.98
CA GLY A 107 -16.57 -7.73 -15.82
C GLY A 107 -17.04 -6.29 -15.69
N TYR A 108 -17.06 -5.78 -14.45
CA TYR A 108 -17.75 -4.54 -14.08
C TYR A 108 -16.90 -3.62 -13.22
N HIS A 109 -17.10 -2.32 -13.41
CA HIS A 109 -16.36 -1.27 -12.73
C HIS A 109 -17.37 -0.26 -12.19
N THR A 110 -17.29 0.09 -10.92
CA THR A 110 -18.29 0.96 -10.25
C THR A 110 -17.62 1.91 -9.29
N GLU A 111 -18.23 3.05 -9.00
CA GLU A 111 -17.83 3.90 -7.88
C GLU A 111 -18.82 3.73 -6.73
N HIS A 112 -18.31 3.66 -5.50
CA HIS A 112 -19.14 3.57 -4.31
C HIS A 112 -18.48 4.31 -3.14
N TYR A 113 -19.27 5.01 -2.32
CA TYR A 113 -18.74 5.81 -1.20
C TYR A 113 -18.35 4.93 0.00
N ASP A 114 -19.11 3.87 0.26
CA ASP A 114 -18.85 2.87 1.30
C ASP A 114 -18.28 1.62 0.64
N VAL A 115 -16.99 1.67 0.30
CA VAL A 115 -16.35 0.61 -0.49
C VAL A 115 -16.25 -0.69 0.32
N GLU A 116 -15.93 -0.61 1.61
CA GLU A 116 -15.78 -1.80 2.47
C GLU A 116 -17.04 -2.66 2.49
N HIS A 117 -18.20 -2.09 2.84
CA HIS A 117 -19.44 -2.87 2.96
C HIS A 117 -20.01 -3.25 1.58
N ALA A 118 -19.89 -2.36 0.59
CA ALA A 118 -20.37 -2.63 -0.75
C ALA A 118 -19.58 -3.76 -1.42
N MET A 119 -18.25 -3.76 -1.27
CA MET A 119 -17.37 -4.83 -1.77
C MET A 119 -17.66 -6.15 -1.08
N LEU A 120 -17.85 -6.18 0.25
CA LEU A 120 -18.28 -7.38 0.96
C LEU A 120 -19.64 -7.90 0.48
N ALA A 121 -20.59 -7.00 0.16
CA ALA A 121 -21.87 -7.39 -0.42
C ALA A 121 -21.71 -8.06 -1.80
N VAL A 122 -20.84 -7.51 -2.66
CA VAL A 122 -20.49 -8.10 -3.96
C VAL A 122 -19.81 -9.45 -3.77
N ILE A 123 -18.78 -9.57 -2.92
CA ILE A 123 -18.09 -10.85 -2.65
C ILE A 123 -19.09 -11.92 -2.22
N ARG A 124 -19.95 -11.62 -1.25
CA ARG A 124 -20.99 -12.57 -0.79
C ARG A 124 -21.95 -12.97 -1.92
N TYR A 125 -22.26 -12.05 -2.82
CA TYR A 125 -23.12 -12.33 -3.97
C TYR A 125 -22.41 -13.24 -4.99
N LEU A 126 -21.17 -12.92 -5.35
CA LEU A 126 -20.36 -13.72 -6.27
C LEU A 126 -20.17 -15.16 -5.75
N VAL A 127 -19.81 -15.32 -4.47
CA VAL A 127 -19.69 -16.63 -3.83
C VAL A 127 -21.02 -17.40 -3.79
N ALA A 128 -22.15 -16.69 -3.77
CA ALA A 128 -23.46 -17.32 -3.80
C ALA A 128 -23.87 -17.81 -5.18
N ILE A 129 -23.43 -17.16 -6.26
CA ILE A 129 -23.81 -17.49 -7.64
C ILE A 129 -22.80 -18.37 -8.37
N PHE A 130 -21.52 -18.31 -7.99
CA PHE A 130 -20.46 -19.13 -8.58
C PHE A 130 -20.12 -20.34 -7.71
N ASN A 131 -19.70 -21.43 -8.36
CA ASN A 131 -19.19 -22.61 -7.68
C ASN A 131 -17.80 -22.34 -7.07
N CYS A 132 -17.79 -21.86 -5.83
CA CYS A 132 -16.56 -21.56 -5.09
C CYS A 132 -16.15 -22.65 -4.06
N SER A 133 -16.75 -23.83 -4.14
CA SER A 133 -16.61 -24.88 -3.11
C SER A 133 -15.16 -25.37 -2.91
N GLU A 134 -14.42 -25.51 -4.00
CA GLU A 134 -13.01 -25.92 -4.02
C GLU A 134 -12.04 -24.75 -4.28
N SER A 135 -12.56 -23.53 -4.34
CA SER A 135 -11.73 -22.35 -4.63
C SER A 135 -10.74 -22.07 -3.52
N ILE A 136 -9.58 -21.55 -3.92
CA ILE A 136 -8.60 -20.97 -3.01
C ILE A 136 -8.71 -19.44 -3.06
N ILE A 137 -8.34 -18.78 -1.97
CA ILE A 137 -8.04 -17.35 -2.02
C ILE A 137 -6.58 -17.23 -2.40
N SER A 138 -6.28 -16.87 -3.65
CA SER A 138 -4.89 -16.74 -4.12
C SER A 138 -4.19 -15.53 -3.48
N GLU A 139 -4.96 -14.49 -3.17
CA GLU A 139 -4.48 -13.32 -2.46
C GLU A 139 -5.62 -12.62 -1.74
N LEU A 140 -5.41 -12.32 -0.46
CA LEU A 140 -6.22 -11.41 0.33
C LEU A 140 -5.32 -10.25 0.76
N PHE A 141 -5.48 -9.13 0.08
CA PHE A 141 -4.75 -7.89 0.33
C PHE A 141 -5.65 -6.90 1.07
N ILE A 142 -5.18 -6.40 2.21
CA ILE A 142 -5.90 -5.49 3.09
C ILE A 142 -5.01 -4.28 3.37
N ASP A 143 -5.43 -3.12 2.90
CA ASP A 143 -4.84 -1.84 3.25
C ASP A 143 -5.52 -1.28 4.50
N VAL A 144 -4.80 -1.31 5.62
CA VAL A 144 -5.30 -0.80 6.91
C VAL A 144 -5.45 0.73 6.93
N GLY A 145 -4.90 1.44 5.93
CA GLY A 145 -5.16 2.86 5.75
C GLY A 145 -6.63 3.16 5.45
N VAL A 146 -7.35 2.20 4.85
CA VAL A 146 -8.76 2.36 4.43
C VAL A 146 -9.72 1.38 5.08
N ILE A 147 -9.26 0.19 5.50
CA ILE A 147 -10.11 -0.81 6.15
C ILE A 147 -10.13 -0.61 7.67
N GLU A 148 -11.32 -0.34 8.21
CA GLU A 148 -11.49 -0.08 9.65
C GLU A 148 -11.47 -1.37 10.49
N ASP A 149 -12.09 -2.44 9.98
CA ASP A 149 -12.24 -3.71 10.70
C ASP A 149 -11.70 -4.89 9.88
N SER A 150 -10.39 -5.13 10.01
CA SER A 150 -9.71 -6.23 9.32
C SER A 150 -10.26 -7.59 9.74
N ARG A 151 -10.76 -7.73 10.98
CA ARG A 151 -11.36 -8.98 11.44
C ARG A 151 -12.67 -9.26 10.72
N SER A 152 -13.57 -8.28 10.67
CA SER A 152 -14.86 -8.41 9.97
C SER A 152 -14.65 -8.83 8.51
N VAL A 153 -13.68 -8.23 7.82
CA VAL A 153 -13.29 -8.65 6.46
C VAL A 153 -12.83 -10.10 6.45
N CYS A 154 -11.86 -10.47 7.29
CA CYS A 154 -11.31 -11.83 7.35
C CYS A 154 -12.34 -12.92 7.71
N GLU A 155 -13.37 -12.62 8.50
CA GLU A 155 -14.45 -13.56 8.87
C GLU A 155 -15.15 -14.15 7.64
N HIS A 156 -15.19 -13.44 6.52
CA HIS A 156 -15.83 -13.89 5.28
C HIS A 156 -15.07 -15.02 4.59
N PHE A 157 -13.77 -15.19 4.90
CA PHE A 157 -12.88 -16.10 4.20
C PHE A 157 -12.56 -17.38 4.98
N MET A 158 -13.05 -17.52 6.22
CA MET A 158 -12.78 -18.67 7.09
C MET A 158 -13.22 -20.02 6.51
N LYS A 159 -14.21 -20.03 5.61
CA LYS A 159 -14.74 -21.25 5.00
C LYS A 159 -13.94 -21.73 3.79
N PHE A 160 -13.04 -20.89 3.25
CA PHE A 160 -12.23 -21.27 2.12
C PHE A 160 -11.15 -22.28 2.53
N LYS A 161 -10.75 -23.11 1.57
CA LYS A 161 -9.79 -24.19 1.80
C LYS A 161 -8.43 -23.66 2.26
N THR A 162 -7.98 -22.56 1.67
CA THR A 162 -6.71 -21.91 1.97
C THR A 162 -6.74 -20.44 1.51
N VAL A 163 -5.95 -19.62 2.20
CA VAL A 163 -5.51 -18.30 1.78
C VAL A 163 -4.04 -18.43 1.42
N GLU A 164 -3.72 -18.48 0.13
CA GLU A 164 -2.33 -18.64 -0.33
C GLU A 164 -1.46 -17.49 0.14
N ARG A 165 -1.97 -16.25 0.06
CA ARG A 165 -1.28 -15.06 0.54
C ARG A 165 -2.24 -14.15 1.30
N LEU A 166 -1.89 -13.84 2.54
CA LEU A 166 -2.49 -12.75 3.31
C LEU A 166 -1.50 -11.59 3.38
N ALA A 167 -1.91 -10.41 2.92
CA ALA A 167 -1.07 -9.22 2.89
C ALA A 167 -1.75 -8.06 3.62
N PHE A 168 -1.11 -7.53 4.65
CA PHE A 168 -1.48 -6.27 5.29
C PHE A 168 -0.54 -5.16 4.83
N HIS A 169 -1.11 -4.07 4.34
CA HIS A 169 -0.39 -2.89 3.89
C HIS A 169 -0.98 -1.64 4.54
N GLN A 170 -0.25 -0.53 4.45
CA GLN A 170 -0.68 0.75 4.98
C GLN A 170 -0.33 1.87 3.99
N SER A 171 -1.31 2.31 3.19
CA SER A 171 -1.10 3.45 2.27
C SER A 171 -1.21 4.81 2.98
N VAL A 172 -1.99 4.87 4.06
CA VAL A 172 -2.22 6.09 4.86
C VAL A 172 -2.09 5.75 6.35
N ASP A 173 -1.46 6.64 7.11
CA ASP A 173 -1.32 6.41 8.54
C ASP A 173 -2.65 6.54 9.30
N ASN A 174 -3.04 5.48 10.01
CA ASN A 174 -4.31 5.45 10.74
C ASN A 174 -4.18 4.57 12.01
N ASP A 175 -3.96 5.22 13.15
CA ASP A 175 -3.75 4.55 14.44
C ASP A 175 -4.94 3.69 14.90
N ARG A 176 -6.18 4.11 14.59
CA ARG A 176 -7.36 3.35 14.98
C ARG A 176 -7.42 2.02 14.24
N ASN A 177 -7.15 2.02 12.95
CA ASN A 177 -7.17 0.81 12.12
C ASN A 177 -5.99 -0.10 12.44
N LYS A 178 -4.80 0.46 12.67
CA LYS A 178 -3.64 -0.28 13.17
C LYS A 178 -3.94 -0.96 14.51
N LEU A 179 -4.57 -0.26 15.44
CA LEU A 179 -4.97 -0.82 16.73
C LEU A 179 -6.01 -1.94 16.58
N ASN A 180 -7.00 -1.78 15.68
CA ASN A 180 -7.95 -2.85 15.36
C ASN A 180 -7.23 -4.09 14.82
N LEU A 181 -6.32 -3.94 13.86
CA LEU A 181 -5.52 -5.05 13.34
C LEU A 181 -4.69 -5.69 14.46
N ALA A 182 -3.97 -4.90 15.25
CA ALA A 182 -3.15 -5.37 16.37
C ALA A 182 -3.95 -6.25 17.35
N GLN A 183 -5.15 -5.79 17.75
CA GLN A 183 -6.02 -6.51 18.68
C GLN A 183 -6.58 -7.82 18.11
N ASN A 184 -6.75 -7.90 16.79
CA ASN A 184 -7.37 -9.06 16.14
C ASN A 184 -6.39 -9.93 15.34
N PHE A 185 -5.13 -9.54 15.21
CA PHE A 185 -4.13 -10.23 14.38
C PHE A 185 -4.04 -11.71 14.71
N ASN A 186 -3.99 -12.01 16.01
CA ASN A 186 -3.92 -13.36 16.53
C ASN A 186 -5.16 -14.20 16.21
N TRP A 187 -6.35 -13.58 16.21
CA TRP A 187 -7.59 -14.23 15.82
C TRP A 187 -7.58 -14.52 14.30
N ILE A 188 -7.12 -13.58 13.48
CA ILE A 188 -7.04 -13.74 12.02
C ILE A 188 -6.16 -14.94 11.66
N LEU A 189 -4.95 -15.02 12.24
CA LEU A 189 -4.02 -16.12 11.95
C LEU A 189 -4.50 -17.50 12.44
N GLU A 190 -5.37 -17.56 13.45
CA GLU A 190 -5.94 -18.82 13.94
C GLU A 190 -7.13 -19.31 13.12
N ASN A 191 -7.90 -18.39 12.55
CA ASN A 191 -9.16 -18.72 11.88
C ASN A 191 -9.00 -18.83 10.36
N LEU A 192 -7.92 -18.29 9.79
CA LEU A 192 -7.59 -18.45 8.39
C LEU A 192 -6.50 -19.51 8.19
N LYS A 193 -6.68 -20.35 7.16
CA LYS A 193 -5.67 -21.32 6.72
C LYS A 193 -4.69 -20.61 5.79
N ILE A 194 -3.69 -19.93 6.36
CA ILE A 194 -2.76 -19.07 5.63
C ILE A 194 -1.51 -19.86 5.23
N HIS A 195 -1.08 -19.72 3.98
CA HIS A 195 0.18 -20.31 3.50
C HIS A 195 1.36 -19.31 3.58
N GLU A 196 1.16 -18.08 3.09
CA GLU A 196 2.13 -16.97 3.13
C GLU A 196 1.51 -15.75 3.81
N LEU A 197 2.31 -15.07 4.65
CA LEU A 197 1.95 -13.79 5.26
C LEU A 197 2.92 -12.68 4.86
N TYR A 198 2.38 -11.54 4.44
CA TYR A 198 3.09 -10.26 4.40
C TYR A 198 2.45 -9.29 5.40
N CYS A 199 3.23 -8.69 6.29
CA CYS A 199 2.78 -7.63 7.19
C CYS A 199 3.68 -6.40 7.04
N GLY A 200 3.18 -5.44 6.27
CA GLY A 200 3.80 -4.13 6.00
C GLY A 200 3.31 -3.02 6.93
N VAL A 201 2.80 -3.34 8.10
CA VAL A 201 2.16 -2.40 9.04
C VAL A 201 2.93 -2.37 10.35
N ASP A 202 3.24 -1.18 10.85
CA ASP A 202 3.88 -1.01 12.16
C ASP A 202 2.84 -1.09 13.28
N LEU A 203 2.80 -2.24 13.96
CA LEU A 203 1.80 -2.56 14.97
C LEU A 203 2.37 -2.36 16.37
N PHE A 204 1.57 -1.78 17.24
CA PHE A 204 1.94 -1.52 18.63
C PHE A 204 0.89 -2.04 19.60
N GLU A 205 1.33 -2.34 20.81
CA GLU A 205 0.50 -2.64 21.96
C GLU A 205 0.83 -1.72 23.13
N GLN A 206 -0.19 -1.40 23.93
CA GLN A 206 0.00 -0.67 25.18
C GLN A 206 0.30 -1.66 26.30
N LYS A 207 1.48 -1.54 26.91
CA LYS A 207 1.89 -2.35 28.06
C LYS A 207 2.18 -1.47 29.27
N MET A 208 1.70 -1.92 30.42
CA MET A 208 2.11 -1.35 31.71
C MET A 208 3.49 -1.92 32.07
N VAL A 209 4.47 -1.04 32.18
CA VAL A 209 5.86 -1.38 32.50
C VAL A 209 6.21 -0.77 33.84
N ARG A 210 6.95 -1.52 34.67
CA ARG A 210 7.48 -1.01 35.93
C ARG A 210 8.80 -0.29 35.67
N THR A 211 8.88 0.96 36.11
CA THR A 211 10.06 1.80 35.96
C THR A 211 11.16 1.38 36.97
N PRO A 212 12.43 1.80 36.77
CA PRO A 212 13.52 1.51 37.71
C PRO A 212 13.30 2.03 39.13
N ASP A 213 12.59 3.16 39.27
CA ASP A 213 12.16 3.77 40.54
C ASP A 213 10.94 3.08 41.16
N GLY A 214 10.36 2.09 40.49
CA GLY A 214 9.32 1.21 41.02
C GLY A 214 7.87 1.62 40.70
N GLU A 215 7.68 2.74 40.00
CA GLU A 215 6.40 3.25 39.49
C GLU A 215 5.91 2.44 38.27
N PHE A 216 4.64 2.62 37.89
CA PHE A 216 4.07 2.01 36.70
C PHE A 216 3.76 3.06 35.64
N GLU A 217 4.18 2.79 34.41
CA GLU A 217 3.90 3.63 33.25
C GLU A 217 3.31 2.80 32.10
N ILE A 218 2.40 3.40 31.32
CA ILE A 218 1.89 2.77 30.11
C ILE A 218 2.79 3.20 28.95
N ARG A 219 3.46 2.23 28.33
CA ARG A 219 4.30 2.45 27.15
C ARG A 219 3.69 1.77 25.94
N GLN A 220 3.84 2.43 24.79
CA GLN A 220 3.58 1.85 23.49
C GLN A 220 4.82 1.07 23.08
N LEU A 221 4.67 -0.24 22.89
CA LEU A 221 5.74 -1.15 22.49
C LEU A 221 5.36 -1.83 21.18
N PRO A 222 6.34 -2.12 20.29
CA PRO A 222 6.08 -2.89 19.08
C PRO A 222 5.40 -4.22 19.42
N LEU A 223 4.31 -4.52 18.74
CA LEU A 223 3.54 -5.74 18.94
C LEU A 223 4.33 -6.93 18.44
N ARG A 224 4.51 -7.91 19.33
CA ARG A 224 5.17 -9.16 18.99
C ARG A 224 4.22 -10.10 18.24
N LEU A 225 4.59 -10.52 17.02
CA LEU A 225 3.75 -11.35 16.14
C LEU A 225 4.14 -12.83 16.20
N ASP A 226 4.12 -13.43 17.40
CA ASP A 226 4.60 -14.81 17.63
C ASP A 226 3.93 -15.87 16.73
N LYS A 227 2.65 -15.68 16.38
CA LYS A 227 1.94 -16.61 15.50
C LYS A 227 2.41 -16.54 14.04
N ALA A 228 2.88 -15.38 13.59
CA ALA A 228 3.44 -15.24 12.24
C ALA A 228 4.69 -16.10 12.08
N LEU A 229 5.52 -16.20 13.13
CA LEU A 229 6.75 -17.00 13.13
C LEU A 229 6.52 -18.51 12.98
N LYS A 230 5.28 -18.98 13.15
CA LYS A 230 4.90 -20.39 12.97
C LYS A 230 4.53 -20.74 11.53
N LEU A 231 4.42 -19.74 10.64
CA LEU A 231 4.17 -19.96 9.23
C LEU A 231 5.45 -20.40 8.49
N ASN A 232 5.30 -21.15 7.41
CA ASN A 232 6.45 -21.55 6.59
C ASN A 232 7.00 -20.39 5.78
N HIS A 233 6.16 -19.44 5.37
CA HIS A 233 6.57 -18.28 4.57
C HIS A 233 6.00 -17.01 5.19
N PHE A 234 6.88 -16.10 5.61
CA PHE A 234 6.44 -14.81 6.12
C PHE A 234 7.42 -13.68 5.79
N CYS A 235 6.86 -12.49 5.63
CA CYS A 235 7.58 -11.24 5.45
C CYS A 235 7.02 -10.20 6.45
N LEU A 236 7.87 -9.69 7.32
CA LEU A 236 7.50 -8.70 8.34
C LEU A 236 8.34 -7.44 8.13
N LYS A 237 7.73 -6.36 7.66
CA LYS A 237 8.43 -5.10 7.34
C LYS A 237 8.91 -4.38 8.60
N HIS A 238 8.05 -4.31 9.62
CA HIS A 238 8.32 -3.63 10.89
C HIS A 238 8.50 -4.67 12.01
N ALA A 239 9.74 -5.08 12.26
CA ALA A 239 10.08 -6.23 13.10
C ALA A 239 11.09 -5.88 14.22
N THR A 240 11.00 -4.67 14.78
CA THR A 240 11.93 -4.18 15.81
C THR A 240 11.86 -4.95 17.14
N TRP A 241 10.84 -5.80 17.31
CA TRP A 241 10.67 -6.74 18.41
C TRP A 241 11.34 -8.10 18.17
N PHE A 242 11.74 -8.41 16.93
CA PHE A 242 12.36 -9.68 16.55
C PHE A 242 13.78 -9.74 17.13
N THR A 243 14.08 -10.84 17.83
CA THR A 243 15.30 -10.98 18.62
C THR A 243 16.25 -12.02 18.05
N SER A 244 17.50 -11.99 18.50
CA SER A 244 18.50 -13.04 18.23
C SER A 244 17.97 -14.44 18.60
N LYS A 245 17.24 -14.56 19.72
CA LYS A 245 16.61 -15.82 20.11
C LYS A 245 15.62 -16.32 19.07
N ASP A 246 14.79 -15.43 18.53
CA ASP A 246 13.81 -15.78 17.50
C ASP A 246 14.47 -16.26 16.20
N LEU A 247 15.59 -15.62 15.83
CA LEU A 247 16.41 -16.04 14.69
C LEU A 247 16.96 -17.46 14.88
N MET A 248 17.42 -17.78 16.10
CA MET A 248 18.02 -19.08 16.42
C MET A 248 16.97 -20.20 16.52
N GLU A 249 15.74 -19.86 16.92
CA GLU A 249 14.60 -20.78 17.03
C GLU A 249 13.74 -20.83 15.74
N LEU A 250 14.17 -20.14 14.68
CA LEU A 250 13.42 -19.99 13.46
C LEU A 250 13.13 -21.36 12.80
N TYR A 251 11.85 -21.68 12.67
CA TYR A 251 11.37 -22.92 12.05
C TYR A 251 10.43 -22.61 10.88
N ALA A 252 10.95 -21.91 9.88
CA ALA A 252 10.25 -21.52 8.65
C ALA A 252 11.07 -21.90 7.41
N ASP A 253 10.43 -21.97 6.26
CA ASP A 253 11.08 -22.23 4.97
C ASP A 253 11.60 -20.91 4.37
N THR A 254 10.84 -19.83 4.54
CA THR A 254 11.18 -18.47 4.09
C THR A 254 10.84 -17.44 5.16
N ALA A 255 11.83 -16.65 5.55
CA ALA A 255 11.65 -15.50 6.43
C ALA A 255 12.28 -14.25 5.81
N ILE A 256 11.50 -13.18 5.71
CA ILE A 256 11.98 -11.86 5.32
C ILE A 256 11.67 -10.89 6.45
N ILE A 257 12.70 -10.29 7.02
CA ILE A 257 12.63 -9.43 8.20
C ILE A 257 13.13 -8.04 7.80
N GLY A 258 12.23 -7.08 7.74
CA GLY A 258 12.53 -5.66 7.63
C GLY A 258 12.99 -5.08 8.97
N GLU A 259 13.03 -3.75 9.06
CA GLU A 259 13.32 -2.94 10.26
C GLU A 259 13.41 -3.74 11.58
N ASN A 260 14.63 -4.11 11.97
CA ASN A 260 14.91 -4.98 13.11
C ASN A 260 16.08 -4.45 13.94
N LYS A 261 16.37 -5.14 15.04
CA LYS A 261 17.48 -4.79 15.96
C LYS A 261 18.60 -5.84 15.96
N LEU A 262 18.63 -6.74 14.98
CA LEU A 262 19.66 -7.76 14.90
C LEU A 262 21.00 -7.12 14.56
N THR A 263 22.04 -7.61 15.22
CA THR A 263 23.41 -7.15 15.04
C THR A 263 24.18 -8.07 14.09
N ALA A 264 25.36 -7.63 13.67
CA ALA A 264 26.30 -8.46 12.93
C ALA A 264 26.68 -9.74 13.68
N GLU A 265 26.80 -9.64 15.01
CA GLU A 265 27.15 -10.74 15.92
C GLU A 265 26.02 -11.78 16.00
N ASP A 266 24.77 -11.33 16.00
CA ASP A 266 23.60 -12.21 15.96
C ASP A 266 23.58 -13.05 14.68
N LEU A 267 23.83 -12.42 13.53
CA LEU A 267 23.89 -13.12 12.25
C LEU A 267 25.08 -14.08 12.15
N ASN A 268 26.25 -13.68 12.65
CA ASN A 268 27.41 -14.56 12.71
C ASN A 268 27.12 -15.79 13.59
N THR A 269 26.49 -15.57 14.74
CA THR A 269 26.07 -16.64 15.66
C THR A 269 25.06 -17.57 14.99
N PHE A 270 24.09 -17.02 14.25
CA PHE A 270 23.16 -17.79 13.44
C PHE A 270 23.86 -18.67 12.40
N LEU A 271 24.80 -18.12 11.61
CA LEU A 271 25.54 -18.87 10.59
C LEU A 271 26.36 -20.02 11.21
N LYS A 272 27.06 -19.74 12.32
CA LYS A 272 27.83 -20.75 13.06
C LYS A 272 26.92 -21.83 13.65
N ASN A 273 25.74 -21.46 14.14
CA ASN A 273 24.77 -22.44 14.61
C ASN A 273 24.18 -23.27 13.47
N TRP A 274 23.89 -22.65 12.32
CA TRP A 274 23.42 -23.38 11.14
C TRP A 274 24.44 -24.43 10.67
N LEU A 275 25.74 -24.10 10.67
CA LEU A 275 26.83 -25.04 10.37
C LEU A 275 26.89 -26.23 11.33
N ASN A 276 26.43 -26.07 12.56
CA ASN A 276 26.42 -27.13 13.57
C ASN A 276 25.04 -27.80 13.74
N SER A 277 24.03 -27.32 13.01
CA SER A 277 22.67 -27.81 13.07
C SER A 277 22.42 -28.92 12.06
N THR A 278 21.47 -29.81 12.35
CA THR A 278 20.94 -30.80 11.41
C THR A 278 19.64 -30.34 10.75
N SER A 279 19.17 -29.13 11.06
CA SER A 279 17.94 -28.59 10.47
C SER A 279 18.17 -28.20 9.02
N ASN A 280 17.24 -28.62 8.16
CA ASN A 280 17.22 -28.33 6.73
C ASN A 280 15.94 -27.57 6.32
N LYS A 281 15.23 -27.00 7.30
CA LYS A 281 13.94 -26.36 7.07
C LYS A 281 14.10 -25.00 6.38
N LEU A 282 14.97 -24.15 6.93
CA LEU A 282 15.19 -22.81 6.41
C LEU A 282 15.87 -22.86 5.04
N CYS A 283 15.14 -22.40 4.02
CA CYS A 283 15.64 -22.30 2.66
C CYS A 283 16.07 -20.88 2.32
N TRP A 284 15.33 -19.88 2.82
CA TRP A 284 15.52 -18.46 2.49
C TRP A 284 15.41 -17.57 3.73
N LEU A 285 16.44 -16.75 3.97
CA LEU A 285 16.46 -15.72 5.00
C LEU A 285 16.94 -14.40 4.42
N GLU A 286 16.14 -13.35 4.58
CA GLU A 286 16.47 -11.98 4.22
C GLU A 286 16.30 -11.08 5.44
N ILE A 287 17.33 -10.34 5.81
CA ILE A 287 17.31 -9.38 6.92
C ILE A 287 17.72 -8.01 6.37
N GLN A 288 16.83 -7.03 6.48
CA GLN A 288 17.10 -5.66 6.02
C GLN A 288 17.70 -4.80 7.14
N PHE A 289 18.51 -3.81 6.76
CA PHE A 289 19.17 -2.85 7.65
C PHE A 289 19.15 -1.45 7.04
N ASP A 290 19.31 -0.44 7.88
CA ASP A 290 19.35 0.96 7.45
C ASP A 290 20.58 1.31 6.59
N ALA A 291 21.71 0.61 6.80
CA ALA A 291 22.90 0.63 5.94
C ALA A 291 23.90 -0.47 6.37
N ALA A 292 24.54 -1.11 5.41
CA ALA A 292 25.65 -2.05 5.60
C ALA A 292 26.96 -1.38 5.18
N ASP A 293 27.93 -1.41 6.08
CA ASP A 293 29.32 -1.09 5.79
C ASP A 293 30.17 -2.37 5.68
N GLU A 294 31.36 -2.24 5.10
CA GLU A 294 32.30 -3.37 4.95
C GLU A 294 32.72 -3.95 6.32
N GLU A 295 32.70 -3.15 7.39
CA GLU A 295 32.97 -3.61 8.75
C GLU A 295 31.91 -4.62 9.21
N ARG A 296 30.63 -4.35 8.97
CA ARG A 296 29.54 -5.28 9.27
C ARG A 296 29.67 -6.58 8.50
N LYS A 297 30.01 -6.53 7.21
CA LYS A 297 30.24 -7.74 6.40
C LYS A 297 31.35 -8.61 7.02
N ALA A 298 32.46 -7.98 7.44
CA ALA A 298 33.56 -8.67 8.10
C ALA A 298 33.12 -9.33 9.41
N LYS A 299 32.35 -8.61 10.25
CA LYS A 299 31.81 -9.14 11.52
C LYS A 299 30.85 -10.30 11.32
N ILE A 300 29.91 -10.21 10.36
CA ILE A 300 28.95 -11.28 10.05
C ILE A 300 29.68 -12.56 9.64
N THR A 301 30.81 -12.44 8.93
CA THR A 301 31.53 -13.58 8.37
C THR A 301 32.74 -14.03 9.17
N GLU A 302 32.98 -13.42 10.34
CA GLU A 302 34.14 -13.68 11.16
C GLU A 302 34.22 -15.14 11.63
N GLY A 303 35.36 -15.77 11.37
CA GLY A 303 35.63 -17.16 11.75
C GLY A 303 34.88 -18.21 10.93
N LEU A 304 34.33 -17.83 9.76
CA LEU A 304 33.73 -18.77 8.81
C LEU A 304 34.72 -19.12 7.68
N GLU A 305 34.72 -20.38 7.25
CA GLU A 305 35.44 -20.80 6.05
C GLU A 305 34.64 -20.46 4.79
N LEU A 306 34.91 -19.30 4.22
CA LEU A 306 34.19 -18.79 3.05
C LEU A 306 34.84 -19.23 1.73
N THR A 307 34.02 -19.65 0.78
CA THR A 307 34.41 -19.83 -0.62
C THR A 307 33.57 -18.95 -1.53
N LEU A 308 34.01 -18.72 -2.78
CA LEU A 308 33.18 -18.04 -3.77
C LEU A 308 31.95 -18.90 -4.07
N SER A 309 30.78 -18.25 -4.14
CA SER A 309 29.53 -18.95 -4.40
C SER A 309 29.53 -19.60 -5.78
N SER A 310 29.46 -20.93 -5.82
CA SER A 310 29.24 -21.69 -7.06
C SER A 310 27.85 -21.43 -7.62
N TYR A 311 26.88 -21.15 -6.74
CA TYR A 311 25.51 -20.86 -7.09
C TYR A 311 25.38 -19.64 -8.01
N LYS A 312 26.10 -18.57 -7.66
CA LYS A 312 26.14 -17.35 -8.43
C LYS A 312 26.76 -17.53 -9.82
N LEU A 313 27.74 -18.41 -9.97
CA LEU A 313 28.37 -18.67 -11.29
C LEU A 313 27.34 -19.15 -12.32
N ILE A 314 26.25 -19.75 -11.85
CA ILE A 314 25.20 -20.33 -12.67
C ILE A 314 23.97 -19.41 -12.72
N ASN A 315 23.77 -18.52 -11.73
CA ASN A 315 22.59 -17.67 -11.59
C ASN A 315 22.97 -16.23 -11.21
N GLU A 316 22.62 -15.26 -12.06
CA GLU A 316 22.82 -13.83 -11.77
C GLU A 316 21.69 -13.24 -10.91
N LYS A 317 20.48 -13.80 -11.02
CA LYS A 317 19.28 -13.37 -10.29
C LYS A 317 18.53 -14.58 -9.76
N PHE A 318 17.95 -14.43 -8.59
CA PHE A 318 17.04 -15.41 -8.03
C PHE A 318 15.73 -14.77 -7.58
N SER A 319 14.60 -15.39 -7.90
CA SER A 319 13.30 -14.94 -7.41
C SER A 319 12.76 -16.02 -6.50
N CYS A 320 12.79 -15.77 -5.19
CA CYS A 320 11.96 -16.54 -4.28
C CYS A 320 10.49 -16.24 -4.61
N PRO A 321 9.62 -17.26 -4.81
CA PRO A 321 8.22 -17.01 -5.17
C PRO A 321 7.45 -16.26 -4.08
N TYR A 322 7.97 -16.29 -2.84
CA TYR A 322 7.45 -15.63 -1.66
C TYR A 322 8.10 -14.26 -1.40
N ARG A 323 9.11 -13.84 -2.20
CA ARG A 323 9.67 -12.50 -2.12
C ARG A 323 8.76 -11.51 -2.84
N ARG A 324 7.67 -11.19 -2.17
CA ARG A 324 6.61 -10.28 -2.60
C ARG A 324 6.31 -9.34 -1.45
N PHE A 325 6.27 -8.04 -1.73
CA PHE A 325 6.08 -7.00 -0.71
C PHE A 325 4.71 -6.35 -0.89
N GLU A 326 4.69 -5.05 -1.14
CA GLU A 326 3.47 -4.24 -1.29
C GLU A 326 2.68 -4.61 -2.56
N SER A 327 3.31 -5.26 -3.54
CA SER A 327 2.66 -5.80 -4.73
C SER A 327 2.59 -7.33 -4.70
N SER A 328 1.74 -7.89 -5.57
CA SER A 328 1.67 -9.33 -5.87
C SER A 328 2.82 -9.81 -6.78
N GLU A 329 3.63 -8.88 -7.29
CA GLU A 329 4.75 -9.19 -8.16
C GLU A 329 5.95 -9.71 -7.37
N ARG A 330 6.62 -10.72 -7.94
CA ARG A 330 7.82 -11.29 -7.34
C ARG A 330 8.99 -10.35 -7.60
N VAL A 331 9.71 -9.99 -6.54
CA VAL A 331 10.88 -9.12 -6.64
C VAL A 331 12.13 -9.99 -6.66
N PRO A 332 12.86 -10.06 -7.78
CA PRO A 332 14.10 -10.82 -7.84
C PRO A 332 15.15 -10.20 -6.91
N PHE A 333 15.98 -11.07 -6.32
CA PHE A 333 17.21 -10.71 -5.64
C PHE A 333 18.38 -10.85 -6.61
N GLU A 334 19.19 -9.81 -6.74
CA GLU A 334 20.36 -9.79 -7.61
C GLU A 334 21.62 -10.07 -6.79
N PHE A 335 22.40 -11.10 -7.18
CA PHE A 335 23.54 -11.52 -6.38
C PHE A 335 24.75 -10.58 -6.55
N PRO A 336 25.25 -9.95 -5.46
CA PRO A 336 26.44 -9.10 -5.50
C PRO A 336 27.70 -9.82 -6.00
N ALA A 337 28.65 -9.05 -6.56
CA ALA A 337 29.97 -9.49 -7.04
C ALA A 337 30.66 -10.49 -6.10
N ASP A 338 30.64 -10.15 -4.81
CA ASP A 338 31.35 -10.75 -3.70
C ASP A 338 30.59 -11.87 -2.97
N THR A 339 29.45 -12.34 -3.50
CA THR A 339 28.64 -13.43 -2.91
C THR A 339 29.50 -14.65 -2.54
N LYS A 340 29.38 -15.10 -1.29
CA LYS A 340 30.14 -16.19 -0.70
C LYS A 340 29.26 -17.40 -0.43
N GLN A 341 29.88 -18.51 -0.07
CA GLN A 341 29.19 -19.67 0.46
C GLN A 341 29.99 -20.29 1.62
N ILE A 342 29.25 -20.95 2.50
CA ILE A 342 29.75 -21.84 3.55
C ILE A 342 29.21 -23.24 3.31
N THR A 343 29.97 -24.26 3.69
CA THR A 343 29.58 -25.66 3.52
C THR A 343 29.47 -26.32 4.88
N ARG A 344 28.33 -26.92 5.16
CA ARG A 344 28.09 -27.68 6.38
C ARG A 344 28.73 -29.07 6.29
N ALA A 345 28.97 -29.71 7.44
CA ALA A 345 29.62 -31.03 7.50
C ALA A 345 28.90 -32.15 6.72
N ASP A 346 27.59 -32.02 6.51
CA ASP A 346 26.78 -32.93 5.69
C ASP A 346 26.81 -32.62 4.19
N GLY A 347 27.57 -31.60 3.77
CA GLY A 347 27.70 -31.17 2.38
C GLY A 347 26.64 -30.17 1.91
N GLU A 348 25.71 -29.75 2.78
CA GLU A 348 24.73 -28.72 2.42
C GLU A 348 25.43 -27.34 2.31
N ILE A 349 25.07 -26.56 1.28
CA ILE A 349 25.75 -25.30 0.94
C ILE A 349 24.85 -24.13 1.30
N GLY A 350 25.33 -23.26 2.19
CA GLY A 350 24.69 -21.98 2.50
C GLY A 350 25.33 -20.85 1.70
N THR A 351 24.59 -20.25 0.77
CA THR A 351 24.99 -19.03 0.05
C THR A 351 24.73 -17.80 0.91
N ILE A 352 25.73 -16.93 1.03
CA ILE A 352 25.68 -15.67 1.77
C ILE A 352 25.89 -14.52 0.78
N ALA A 353 24.92 -13.62 0.70
CA ALA A 353 25.02 -12.38 -0.06
C ALA A 353 24.72 -11.18 0.85
N MET A 354 25.40 -10.05 0.61
CA MET A 354 25.19 -8.82 1.36
C MET A 354 25.20 -7.63 0.41
N THR A 355 24.08 -6.90 0.35
CA THR A 355 23.97 -5.61 -0.32
C THR A 355 24.21 -4.48 0.69
N SER A 356 24.03 -3.22 0.26
CA SER A 356 24.11 -2.05 1.15
C SER A 356 23.03 -2.01 2.23
N ASP A 357 21.97 -2.80 2.12
CA ASP A 357 20.81 -2.72 2.99
C ASP A 357 20.27 -4.11 3.40
N THR A 358 20.85 -5.20 2.91
CA THR A 358 20.27 -6.52 3.06
C THR A 358 21.33 -7.58 3.30
N PHE A 359 21.16 -8.38 4.34
CA PHE A 359 21.82 -9.67 4.51
C PHE A 359 20.91 -10.77 3.97
N PHE A 360 21.51 -11.66 3.20
CA PHE A 360 20.83 -12.77 2.55
C PHE A 360 21.53 -14.08 2.83
N PHE A 361 20.76 -15.09 3.23
CA PHE A 361 21.22 -16.46 3.45
C PHE A 361 20.28 -17.47 2.80
N HIS A 362 20.84 -18.42 2.04
CA HIS A 362 20.07 -19.38 1.26
C HIS A 362 20.74 -20.73 1.12
N VAL A 363 19.99 -21.80 1.31
CA VAL A 363 20.55 -23.16 1.48
C VAL A 363 20.21 -24.11 0.33
N LYS A 364 18.96 -24.09 -0.15
CA LYS A 364 18.50 -25.09 -1.13
C LYS A 364 18.25 -24.45 -2.48
N ASN A 365 18.91 -24.98 -3.51
CA ASN A 365 18.65 -24.64 -4.89
C ASN A 365 17.27 -25.18 -5.33
N THR A 366 16.17 -24.56 -4.89
CA THR A 366 14.80 -24.91 -5.29
C THR A 366 14.49 -24.57 -6.76
N GLY A 367 15.54 -24.46 -7.58
CA GLY A 367 15.49 -24.05 -8.98
C GLY A 367 15.44 -22.53 -9.12
N PRO A 368 16.20 -21.95 -10.07
CA PRO A 368 16.02 -20.55 -10.42
C PRO A 368 14.71 -20.39 -11.21
N ILE A 369 13.93 -19.34 -10.94
CA ILE A 369 12.80 -18.95 -11.81
C ILE A 369 13.32 -18.38 -13.14
N THR A 370 14.53 -17.83 -13.13
CA THR A 370 15.27 -17.41 -14.32
C THR A 370 16.10 -18.58 -14.85
N PRO A 371 16.11 -18.86 -16.17
CA PRO A 371 16.98 -19.88 -16.72
C PRO A 371 18.44 -19.69 -16.29
N PRO A 372 19.20 -20.77 -16.02
CA PRO A 372 20.63 -20.70 -15.76
C PRO A 372 21.35 -19.90 -16.84
N LYS A 373 22.43 -19.21 -16.45
CA LYS A 373 23.30 -18.53 -17.40
C LYS A 373 23.80 -19.52 -18.46
N VAL A 374 23.58 -19.22 -19.74
CA VAL A 374 24.13 -20.03 -20.84
C VAL A 374 25.66 -19.95 -20.76
N PRO A 375 26.40 -21.08 -20.81
CA PRO A 375 27.85 -21.06 -20.78
C PRO A 375 28.42 -20.22 -21.92
N ASP A 376 29.40 -19.37 -21.62
CA ASP A 376 30.08 -18.54 -22.62
C ASP A 376 30.60 -19.43 -23.76
N GLY A 377 30.11 -19.18 -24.99
CA GLY A 377 30.53 -19.87 -26.21
C GLY A 377 29.56 -20.92 -26.77
N VAL A 378 28.46 -21.26 -26.07
CA VAL A 378 27.39 -22.08 -26.67
C VAL A 378 26.38 -21.16 -27.34
N ARG A 379 26.34 -21.15 -28.68
CA ARG A 379 25.27 -20.44 -29.41
C ARG A 379 23.93 -21.07 -29.03
N PRO A 380 22.95 -20.29 -28.52
CA PRO A 380 21.60 -20.77 -28.34
C PRO A 380 21.04 -21.29 -29.68
N PRO A 381 20.22 -22.34 -29.68
CA PRO A 381 19.40 -22.68 -30.85
C PRO A 381 18.64 -21.43 -31.31
N ASP A 382 18.52 -21.21 -32.62
CA ASP A 382 17.91 -19.99 -33.19
C ASP A 382 16.49 -19.73 -32.65
N SER A 383 15.76 -20.77 -32.24
CA SER A 383 14.45 -20.66 -31.59
C SER A 383 14.48 -19.96 -30.24
N ILE A 384 15.53 -20.17 -29.43
CA ILE A 384 15.72 -19.49 -28.14
C ILE A 384 16.17 -18.05 -28.38
N ARG A 385 17.07 -17.84 -29.36
CA ARG A 385 17.56 -16.50 -29.71
C ARG A 385 16.43 -15.57 -30.19
N ILE A 386 15.50 -16.09 -30.99
CA ILE A 386 14.32 -15.33 -31.44
C ILE A 386 13.39 -14.99 -30.27
N VAL A 387 13.24 -15.89 -29.30
CA VAL A 387 12.42 -15.64 -28.10
C VAL A 387 13.10 -14.61 -27.20
N GLU A 388 14.40 -14.71 -26.97
CA GLU A 388 15.18 -13.76 -26.17
C GLU A 388 15.25 -12.38 -26.83
N GLU A 389 15.50 -12.29 -28.14
CA GLU A 389 15.48 -11.02 -28.89
C GLU A 389 14.09 -10.37 -28.82
N ARG A 390 13.01 -11.16 -28.93
CA ARG A 390 11.64 -10.65 -28.73
C ARG A 390 11.39 -10.21 -27.30
N MET A 391 11.85 -10.97 -26.32
CA MET A 391 11.64 -10.64 -24.90
C MET A 391 12.44 -9.41 -24.49
N HIS A 392 13.65 -9.22 -25.04
CA HIS A 392 14.45 -8.02 -24.88
C HIS A 392 13.80 -6.82 -25.57
N LEU A 393 13.24 -6.97 -26.77
CA LEU A 393 12.48 -5.91 -27.43
C LEU A 393 11.27 -5.51 -26.59
N VAL A 394 10.47 -6.48 -26.15
CA VAL A 394 9.27 -6.23 -25.33
C VAL A 394 9.64 -5.58 -23.99
N ASN A 395 10.72 -6.03 -23.34
CA ASN A 395 11.18 -5.42 -22.10
C ASN A 395 11.75 -4.01 -22.31
N ALA A 396 12.43 -3.76 -23.43
CA ALA A 396 12.93 -2.43 -23.79
C ALA A 396 11.78 -1.48 -24.14
N GLU A 397 10.77 -1.95 -24.88
CA GLU A 397 9.54 -1.19 -25.17
C GLU A 397 8.77 -0.88 -23.88
N ARG A 398 8.65 -1.87 -22.97
CA ARG A 398 8.01 -1.69 -21.67
C ARG A 398 8.75 -0.66 -20.82
N LEU A 399 10.08 -0.76 -20.74
CA LEU A 399 10.92 0.19 -20.00
C LEU A 399 10.87 1.59 -20.64
N HIS A 400 10.86 1.69 -21.96
CA HIS A 400 10.71 2.96 -22.66
C HIS A 400 9.35 3.61 -22.37
N HIS A 401 8.29 2.81 -22.36
CA HIS A 401 6.95 3.29 -22.03
C HIS A 401 6.82 3.71 -20.56
N GLU A 402 7.47 2.98 -19.65
CA GLU A 402 7.54 3.33 -18.22
C GLU A 402 8.35 4.63 -17.99
N LEU A 403 9.46 4.83 -18.70
CA LEU A 403 10.24 6.07 -18.67
C LEU A 403 9.45 7.26 -19.23
N MET A 404 8.73 7.06 -20.35
CA MET A 404 7.82 8.06 -20.90
C MET A 404 6.71 8.44 -19.91
N TYR A 405 6.16 7.46 -19.21
CA TYR A 405 5.12 7.66 -18.20
C TYR A 405 5.65 8.42 -16.98
N ARG A 406 6.81 8.03 -16.43
CA ARG A 406 7.46 8.77 -15.34
C ARG A 406 7.82 10.20 -15.73
N GLN A 407 8.28 10.42 -16.97
CA GLN A 407 8.54 11.77 -17.46
C GLN A 407 7.26 12.61 -17.52
N PHE A 408 6.16 12.03 -17.97
CA PHE A 408 4.85 12.70 -18.00
C PHE A 408 4.34 13.04 -16.58
N GLU A 409 4.49 12.12 -15.62
CA GLU A 409 4.13 12.38 -14.21
C GLU A 409 4.99 13.50 -13.61
N MET A 410 6.30 13.49 -13.86
CA MET A 410 7.22 14.55 -13.43
C MET A 410 6.81 15.91 -14.02
N ASP A 411 6.46 15.96 -15.30
CA ASP A 411 6.01 17.19 -15.96
C ASP A 411 4.67 17.70 -15.37
N ASN A 412 3.75 16.79 -15.03
CA ASN A 412 2.49 17.15 -14.39
C ASN A 412 2.68 17.64 -12.95
N LEU A 413 3.50 16.95 -12.16
CA LEU A 413 3.85 17.38 -10.80
C LEU A 413 4.54 18.75 -10.82
N GLN A 414 5.43 19.00 -11.77
CA GLN A 414 6.06 20.31 -11.95
C GLN A 414 5.03 21.39 -12.31
N ARG A 415 4.03 21.08 -13.15
CA ARG A 415 2.93 22.02 -13.46
C ARG A 415 2.06 22.31 -12.25
N ILE A 416 1.75 21.31 -11.43
CA ILE A 416 0.99 21.47 -10.19
C ILE A 416 1.76 22.34 -9.21
N LEU A 417 3.05 22.04 -8.99
CA LEU A 417 3.92 22.81 -8.11
C LEU A 417 4.02 24.27 -8.55
N ASN A 418 4.19 24.53 -9.85
CA ASN A 418 4.23 25.89 -10.39
C ASN A 418 2.88 26.62 -10.18
N LYS A 419 1.74 25.93 -10.37
CA LYS A 419 0.41 26.51 -10.09
C LYS A 419 0.23 26.86 -8.62
N GLU A 420 0.66 25.99 -7.71
CA GLU A 420 0.59 26.23 -6.26
C GLU A 420 1.49 27.37 -5.82
N GLN A 421 2.72 27.45 -6.33
CA GLN A 421 3.62 28.58 -6.08
C GLN A 421 3.01 29.91 -6.56
N THR A 422 2.43 29.93 -7.76
CA THR A 422 1.78 31.14 -8.32
C THR A 422 0.57 31.54 -7.48
N LYS A 423 -0.22 30.56 -7.00
CA LYS A 423 -1.37 30.80 -6.13
C LYS A 423 -0.95 31.34 -4.76
N SER A 424 0.06 30.75 -4.13
CA SER A 424 0.62 31.21 -2.85
C SER A 424 1.13 32.64 -2.95
N GLN A 425 1.83 32.98 -4.05
CA GLN A 425 2.38 34.31 -4.27
C GLN A 425 1.28 35.35 -4.51
N THR A 426 0.22 34.99 -5.23
CA THR A 426 -0.96 35.85 -5.43
C THR A 426 -1.71 36.10 -4.10
N GLU A 427 -1.89 35.06 -3.29
CA GLU A 427 -2.54 35.17 -1.98
C GLU A 427 -1.71 36.02 -0.99
N GLU A 428 -0.37 35.94 -1.05
CA GLU A 428 0.52 36.76 -0.25
C GLU A 428 0.50 38.25 -0.68
N ASP A 429 0.52 38.52 -1.98
CA ASP A 429 0.38 39.87 -2.54
C ASP A 429 -0.96 40.52 -2.17
N ASP A 430 -2.06 39.76 -2.20
CA ASP A 430 -3.37 40.25 -1.78
C ASP A 430 -3.44 40.53 -0.27
N ARG A 431 -2.79 39.71 0.56
CA ARG A 431 -2.64 39.96 2.00
C ARG A 431 -1.82 41.23 2.28
N LEU A 432 -0.73 41.44 1.54
CA LEU A 432 0.11 42.65 1.65
C LEU A 432 -0.66 43.91 1.21
N ARG A 433 -1.39 43.85 0.09
CA ARG A 433 -2.26 44.94 -0.38
C ARG A 433 -3.33 45.30 0.63
N LYS A 434 -3.95 44.31 1.27
CA LYS A 434 -4.94 44.53 2.34
C LYS A 434 -4.32 45.22 3.55
N ARG A 435 -3.18 44.72 4.05
CA ARG A 435 -2.43 45.36 5.15
C ARG A 435 -2.03 46.79 4.83
N HIS A 436 -1.57 47.05 3.60
CA HIS A 436 -1.19 48.41 3.19
C HIS A 436 -2.40 49.35 3.18
N LYS A 437 -3.55 48.92 2.66
CA LYS A 437 -4.80 49.72 2.71
C LYS A 437 -5.25 50.01 4.14
N ASP A 438 -5.15 49.03 5.03
CA ASP A 438 -5.51 49.20 6.45
C ASP A 438 -4.54 50.16 7.16
N LEU A 439 -3.24 50.09 6.84
CA LEU A 439 -2.22 51.01 7.37
C LEU A 439 -2.45 52.44 6.89
N VAL A 440 -2.76 52.65 5.61
CA VAL A 440 -3.09 53.97 5.04
C VAL A 440 -4.32 54.58 5.72
N ARG A 441 -5.39 53.79 5.90
CA ARG A 441 -6.58 54.26 6.64
C ARG A 441 -6.27 54.62 8.09
N HIS A 442 -5.38 53.87 8.74
CA HIS A 442 -4.96 54.17 10.10
C HIS A 442 -4.17 55.49 10.16
N LEU A 443 -3.23 55.70 9.23
CA LEU A 443 -2.45 56.93 9.13
C LEU A 443 -3.33 58.15 8.83
N ASP A 444 -4.28 58.05 7.90
CA ASP A 444 -5.23 59.14 7.59
C ASP A 444 -6.06 59.52 8.82
N LYS A 445 -6.47 58.53 9.63
CA LYS A 445 -7.21 58.76 10.87
C LYS A 445 -6.36 59.49 11.91
N GLU A 446 -5.09 59.11 12.07
CA GLU A 446 -4.17 59.80 12.99
C GLU A 446 -3.81 61.20 12.49
N LEU A 447 -3.63 61.39 11.19
CA LEU A 447 -3.42 62.70 10.58
C LEU A 447 -4.62 63.62 10.83
N GLY A 448 -5.84 63.10 10.65
CA GLY A 448 -7.08 63.85 10.95
C GLY A 448 -7.17 64.28 12.42
N LYS A 449 -6.68 63.46 13.36
CA LYS A 449 -6.61 63.85 14.78
C LYS A 449 -5.59 64.96 15.01
N LEU A 450 -4.41 64.87 14.40
CA LEU A 450 -3.36 65.88 14.53
C LEU A 450 -3.81 67.24 13.96
N VAL A 451 -4.44 67.24 12.78
CA VAL A 451 -5.03 68.44 12.18
C VAL A 451 -6.10 69.03 13.11
N ALA A 452 -6.95 68.20 13.71
CA ALA A 452 -7.95 68.67 14.66
C ALA A 452 -7.34 69.29 15.94
N VAL A 453 -6.19 68.76 16.42
CA VAL A 453 -5.45 69.36 17.54
C VAL A 453 -4.87 70.71 17.14
N GLU A 454 -4.29 70.81 15.95
CA GLU A 454 -3.67 72.05 15.47
C GLU A 454 -4.71 73.14 15.20
N VAL A 455 -5.88 72.79 14.65
CA VAL A 455 -7.02 73.71 14.51
C VAL A 455 -7.47 74.23 15.88
N ARG A 456 -7.62 73.35 16.88
CA ARG A 456 -7.97 73.78 18.26
C ARG A 456 -6.90 74.67 18.88
N GLN A 457 -5.62 74.42 18.60
CA GLN A 457 -4.52 75.28 19.07
C GLN A 457 -4.58 76.65 18.42
N ARG A 458 -4.83 76.74 17.10
CA ARG A 458 -5.01 78.03 16.40
C ARG A 458 -6.21 78.80 16.94
N GLU A 459 -7.37 78.14 17.08
CA GLU A 459 -8.56 78.77 17.67
C GLU A 459 -8.31 79.28 19.10
N ARG A 460 -7.49 78.55 19.88
CA ARG A 460 -7.10 78.99 21.23
C ARG A 460 -6.20 80.22 21.18
N VAL A 461 -5.21 80.24 20.30
CA VAL A 461 -4.31 81.41 20.12
C VAL A 461 -5.08 82.62 19.64
N GLU A 462 -6.04 82.46 18.72
CA GLU A 462 -6.91 83.57 18.28
C GLU A 462 -7.78 84.11 19.43
N ARG A 463 -8.37 83.23 20.26
CA ARG A 463 -9.12 83.67 21.45
C ARG A 463 -8.22 84.37 22.46
N GLU A 464 -7.03 83.85 22.73
CA GLU A 464 -6.06 84.48 23.62
C GLU A 464 -5.61 85.85 23.07
N GLY A 465 -5.43 85.98 21.75
CA GLY A 465 -5.16 87.25 21.07
C GLY A 465 -6.30 88.27 21.22
N GLN A 466 -7.55 87.86 21.05
CA GLN A 466 -8.73 88.71 21.27
C GLN A 466 -8.86 89.17 22.72
N VAL A 467 -8.51 88.30 23.69
CA VAL A 467 -8.49 88.67 25.12
C VAL A 467 -7.39 89.69 25.42
N VAL A 468 -6.20 89.55 24.83
CA VAL A 468 -5.12 90.52 24.97
C VAL A 468 -5.49 91.87 24.34
N GLU A 469 -6.10 91.87 23.16
CA GLU A 469 -6.57 93.09 22.50
C GLU A 469 -7.68 93.78 23.31
N ALA A 470 -8.63 93.02 23.87
CA ALA A 470 -9.64 93.54 24.78
C ALA A 470 -9.02 94.11 26.06
N ALA A 471 -8.00 93.45 26.64
CA ALA A 471 -7.29 93.93 27.82
C ALA A 471 -6.48 95.21 27.54
N MET A 472 -5.86 95.32 26.35
CA MET A 472 -5.15 96.53 25.92
C MET A 472 -6.12 97.70 25.68
N ASN A 473 -7.31 97.44 25.11
CA ASN A 473 -8.36 98.45 24.98
C ASN A 473 -8.88 98.92 26.33
N VAL A 474 -9.07 98.02 27.30
CA VAL A 474 -9.44 98.38 28.69
C VAL A 474 -8.32 99.16 29.39
N ALA A 475 -7.05 98.78 29.22
CA ALA A 475 -5.91 99.50 29.76
C ALA A 475 -5.75 100.90 29.13
N GLY A 476 -6.03 101.05 27.82
CA GLY A 476 -6.06 102.33 27.13
C GLY A 476 -7.16 103.25 27.62
N VAL A 477 -8.36 102.72 27.87
CA VAL A 477 -9.48 103.48 28.46
C VAL A 477 -9.20 103.89 29.91
N LEU A 478 -8.55 103.03 30.70
CA LEU A 478 -8.14 103.36 32.07
C LEU A 478 -6.98 104.37 32.13
N ALA A 479 -6.08 104.36 31.16
CA ALA A 479 -5.02 105.35 31.04
C ALA A 479 -5.57 106.73 30.61
N MET A 480 -6.60 106.78 29.76
CA MET A 480 -7.26 108.03 29.37
C MET A 480 -8.16 108.61 30.46
N ASN A 481 -8.76 107.78 31.32
CA ASN A 481 -9.56 108.27 32.46
C ASN A 481 -8.75 108.77 33.66
N ASN A 482 -7.42 108.56 33.69
CA ASN A 482 -6.52 109.09 34.72
C ASN A 482 -5.79 110.38 34.29
N MET A 483 -6.15 110.98 33.16
CA MET A 483 -5.61 112.27 32.68
C MET A 483 -6.67 113.39 32.67
N HIS A 484 -7.62 113.36 33.61
CA HIS A 484 -8.47 114.49 33.97
C HIS A 484 -8.45 114.76 35.47
#